data_AF-A0A2W5GR12-F1
#
_entry.id   AF-A0A2W5GR12-F1
#
_cell.length_a   1.000
_cell.length_b   1.000
_cell.length_c   1.000
_cell.angle_alpha   90.00
_cell.angle_beta   90.00
_cell.angle_gamma   90.00
#
_symmetry.space_group_name_H-M   'P 1'
#
loop_
_entity.id
_entity.type
_entity.pdbx_description
1 polymer ?
#
loop_
_entity_poly.entity_id
_entity_poly.type
_entity_poly.pdbx_seq_one_letter_code
_entity_poly.pdbx_strand_id
1 'polypeptide(L)'
;MKEQLERIKNKIEQLKQLDQNLTLFGSNKHKYNLNPTLSDENVQNFEAVHKIILPNDYKDFLTKIGNGGVGPYYGLEPIENSLFDDLDYKRSNSLLNPSQPFPHTSPWNIEFVSTVNADDDEEEYERQYFEFSKNLMNGVLAISNFGCGVSINLVVNGEEYGNIWTDDRGNEGGIYPSHELGNKEKITFLNWYELWLDNSLNEIKEKHKSN
;
A
#
# COMPACT_ATOMS: atom_id res chain seq x y z
N MET A 1 -10.96 10.68 14.60
CA MET A 1 -10.26 10.96 13.32
C MET A 1 -9.34 12.19 13.43
N LYS A 2 -9.85 13.42 13.66
CA LYS A 2 -9.00 14.62 13.78
C LYS A 2 -7.83 14.48 14.78
N GLU A 3 -8.10 13.97 15.98
CA GLU A 3 -7.05 13.74 16.99
C GLU A 3 -6.00 12.72 16.54
N GLN A 4 -6.39 11.70 15.78
CA GLN A 4 -5.48 10.68 15.25
C GLN A 4 -4.54 11.28 14.20
N LEU A 5 -5.06 12.13 13.31
CA LEU A 5 -4.24 12.85 12.33
C LEU A 5 -3.20 13.75 13.00
N GLU A 6 -3.58 14.45 14.07
CA GLU A 6 -2.63 15.27 14.84
C GLU A 6 -1.57 14.41 15.57
N ARG A 7 -1.95 13.24 16.11
CA ARG A 7 -0.96 12.29 16.63
C ARG A 7 0.00 11.82 15.54
N ILE A 8 -0.50 11.49 14.36
CA ILE A 8 0.31 11.08 13.21
C ILE A 8 1.33 12.16 12.84
N LYS A 9 0.90 13.42 12.67
CA LYS A 9 1.82 14.54 12.39
C LYS A 9 2.91 14.67 13.44
N ASN A 10 2.52 14.63 14.72
CA ASN A 10 3.46 14.75 15.83
C ASN A 10 4.46 13.58 15.87
N LYS A 11 4.03 12.37 15.54
CA LYS A 11 4.90 11.18 15.49
C LYS A 11 5.89 11.25 14.32
N ILE A 12 5.48 11.74 13.15
CA ILE A 12 6.37 11.97 11.99
C ILE A 12 7.47 12.97 12.36
N GLU A 13 7.11 14.12 12.96
CA GLU A 13 8.08 15.13 13.38
C GLU A 13 9.04 14.60 14.45
N GLN A 14 8.56 13.79 15.39
CA GLN A 14 9.42 13.11 16.37
C GLN A 14 10.42 12.17 15.68
N LEU A 15 9.99 11.35 14.73
CA LEU A 15 10.89 10.46 13.99
C LEU A 15 11.95 11.24 13.22
N LYS A 16 11.57 12.34 12.57
CA LYS A 16 12.49 13.22 11.85
C LYS A 16 13.57 13.82 12.76
N GLN A 17 13.23 14.10 14.03
CA GLN A 17 14.17 14.63 15.02
C GLN A 17 15.06 13.55 15.63
N LEU A 18 14.53 12.33 15.82
CA LEU A 18 15.22 11.23 16.49
C LEU A 18 16.13 10.44 15.53
N ASP A 19 15.65 10.14 14.32
CA ASP A 19 16.37 9.31 13.34
C ASP A 19 17.14 10.17 12.32
N GLN A 20 18.01 11.07 12.80
CA GLN A 20 18.76 12.01 11.94
C GLN A 20 19.70 11.30 10.96
N ASN A 21 20.14 10.10 11.32
CA ASN A 21 21.03 9.29 10.50
C ASN A 21 20.28 8.32 9.55
N LEU A 22 18.95 8.38 9.51
CA LEU A 22 18.10 7.56 8.62
C LEU A 22 18.41 6.06 8.76
N THR A 23 18.34 5.57 9.99
CA THR A 23 18.71 4.21 10.38
C THR A 23 17.54 3.25 10.43
N LEU A 24 16.30 3.75 10.43
CA LEU A 24 15.12 2.91 10.33
C LEU A 24 14.94 2.42 8.89
N PHE A 25 14.35 1.23 8.73
CA PHE A 25 14.06 0.70 7.40
C PHE A 25 13.20 1.69 6.60
N GLY A 26 13.54 1.91 5.33
CA GLY A 26 12.83 2.86 4.47
C GLY A 26 13.18 4.34 4.63
N SER A 27 13.70 4.74 5.80
CA SER A 27 13.95 6.15 6.12
C SER A 27 14.94 6.83 5.18
N ASN A 28 15.91 6.09 4.62
CA ASN A 28 16.84 6.60 3.62
C ASN A 28 16.17 6.99 2.29
N LYS A 29 14.99 6.44 2.00
CA LYS A 29 14.20 6.69 0.79
C LYS A 29 13.27 7.88 0.98
N HIS A 30 12.34 7.80 1.93
CA HIS A 30 11.34 8.84 2.14
C HIS A 30 11.84 10.01 2.99
N LYS A 31 12.91 9.84 3.79
CA LYS A 31 13.56 10.90 4.60
C LYS A 31 12.61 11.69 5.50
N TYR A 32 11.55 11.03 5.96
CA TYR A 32 10.45 11.63 6.72
C TYR A 32 9.78 12.84 6.03
N ASN A 33 9.85 12.93 4.70
CA ASN A 33 9.23 14.01 3.95
C ASN A 33 7.83 13.61 3.49
N LEU A 34 6.85 14.46 3.79
CA LEU A 34 5.51 14.37 3.23
C LEU A 34 5.47 15.06 1.87
N ASN A 35 4.72 14.48 0.94
CA ASN A 35 4.31 15.19 -0.27
C ASN A 35 3.22 16.23 0.06
N PRO A 36 3.01 17.24 -0.80
CA PRO A 36 1.91 18.19 -0.63
C PRO A 36 0.55 17.49 -0.48
N THR A 37 -0.34 18.10 0.30
CA THR A 37 -1.73 17.64 0.44
C THR A 37 -2.50 17.84 -0.86
N LEU A 38 -3.48 16.98 -1.12
CA LEU A 38 -4.46 17.18 -2.19
C LEU A 38 -5.59 18.10 -1.74
N SER A 39 -6.17 18.82 -2.68
CA SER A 39 -7.44 19.52 -2.45
C SER A 39 -8.60 18.52 -2.45
N ASP A 40 -9.70 18.87 -1.77
CA ASP A 40 -10.94 18.08 -1.83
C ASP A 40 -11.43 17.90 -3.28
N GLU A 41 -11.25 18.91 -4.13
CA GLU A 41 -11.60 18.85 -5.55
C GLU A 41 -10.77 17.81 -6.30
N ASN A 42 -9.46 17.71 -6.04
CA ASN A 42 -8.62 16.70 -6.68
C ASN A 42 -9.00 15.29 -6.24
N VAL A 43 -9.32 15.11 -4.95
CA VAL A 43 -9.80 13.82 -4.46
C VAL A 43 -11.15 13.44 -5.08
N GLN A 44 -12.10 14.38 -5.14
CA GLN A 44 -13.40 14.16 -5.78
C GLN A 44 -13.25 13.84 -7.27
N ASN A 45 -12.34 14.51 -7.97
CA ASN A 45 -12.05 14.22 -9.36
C ASN A 45 -11.48 12.81 -9.53
N PHE A 46 -10.55 12.39 -8.68
CA PHE A 46 -10.03 11.02 -8.67
C PHE A 46 -11.14 9.99 -8.46
N GLU A 47 -11.98 10.19 -7.43
CA GLU A 47 -13.15 9.35 -7.15
C GLU A 47 -14.09 9.24 -8.36
N ALA A 48 -14.39 10.37 -9.02
CA ALA A 48 -15.28 10.43 -10.18
C ALA A 48 -14.68 9.72 -11.41
N VAL A 49 -13.42 9.97 -11.72
CA VAL A 49 -12.71 9.36 -12.87
C VAL A 49 -12.66 7.83 -12.71
N HIS A 50 -12.34 7.36 -11.50
CA HIS A 50 -12.17 5.92 -11.23
C HIS A 50 -13.44 5.22 -10.75
N LYS A 51 -14.55 5.96 -10.60
CA LYS A 51 -15.86 5.45 -10.16
C LYS A 51 -15.79 4.71 -8.82
N ILE A 52 -15.07 5.30 -7.88
CA ILE A 52 -14.89 4.77 -6.52
C ILE A 52 -15.21 5.84 -5.48
N ILE A 53 -15.33 5.41 -4.23
CA ILE A 53 -15.38 6.30 -3.07
C ILE A 53 -14.22 5.89 -2.17
N LEU A 54 -13.26 6.76 -1.93
CA LEU A 54 -12.13 6.49 -1.07
C LEU A 54 -12.57 6.38 0.41
N PRO A 55 -11.99 5.44 1.17
CA PRO A 55 -12.19 5.38 2.62
C PRO A 55 -11.94 6.74 3.28
N ASN A 56 -12.83 7.13 4.20
CA ASN A 56 -12.78 8.46 4.82
C ASN A 56 -11.44 8.73 5.53
N ASP A 57 -10.83 7.69 6.10
CA ASP A 57 -9.56 7.81 6.82
C ASP A 57 -8.38 8.07 5.86
N TYR A 58 -8.37 7.45 4.68
CA TYR A 58 -7.42 7.73 3.61
C TYR A 58 -7.65 9.10 2.96
N LYS A 59 -8.92 9.49 2.71
CA LYS A 59 -9.28 10.82 2.20
C LYS A 59 -8.81 11.94 3.13
N ASP A 60 -9.02 11.77 4.43
CA ASP A 60 -8.54 12.69 5.46
C ASP A 60 -7.01 12.77 5.48
N PHE A 61 -6.30 11.66 5.25
CA PHE A 61 -4.85 11.67 5.14
C PHE A 61 -4.37 12.48 3.94
N LEU A 62 -4.92 12.23 2.75
CA LEU A 62 -4.52 12.92 1.52
C LEU A 62 -4.70 14.44 1.61
N THR A 63 -5.80 14.88 2.25
CA THR A 63 -6.18 16.29 2.32
C THR A 63 -5.55 17.04 3.50
N LYS A 64 -5.16 16.34 4.58
CA LYS A 64 -4.67 16.98 5.82
C LYS A 64 -3.24 16.61 6.22
N ILE A 65 -2.67 15.55 5.64
CA ILE A 65 -1.32 15.06 5.95
C ILE A 65 -0.42 15.17 4.71
N GLY A 66 -0.75 14.47 3.63
CA GLY A 66 0.03 14.53 2.39
C GLY A 66 -0.37 13.47 1.36
N ASN A 67 -0.04 13.73 0.09
CA ASN A 67 -0.23 12.79 -1.03
C ASN A 67 0.95 11.81 -1.15
N GLY A 68 1.12 10.97 -0.14
CA GLY A 68 2.23 10.04 -0.03
C GLY A 68 3.52 10.66 0.53
N GLY A 69 4.66 10.01 0.28
CA GLY A 69 5.96 10.34 0.86
C GLY A 69 6.28 9.44 2.05
N VAL A 70 6.53 10.03 3.22
CA VAL A 70 6.83 9.29 4.45
C VAL A 70 5.73 8.27 4.79
N GLY A 71 6.15 7.05 5.09
CA GLY A 71 5.24 5.97 5.43
C GLY A 71 5.99 4.65 5.60
N PRO A 72 5.23 3.56 5.81
CA PRO A 72 5.80 2.22 5.98
C PRO A 72 6.68 1.82 4.79
N TYR A 73 7.65 0.95 5.07
CA TYR A 73 8.54 0.36 4.07
C TYR A 73 9.23 1.41 3.19
N TYR A 74 9.08 1.37 1.87
CA TYR A 74 9.71 2.35 0.98
C TYR A 74 9.00 3.71 0.94
N GLY A 75 7.92 3.87 1.71
CA GLY A 75 7.09 5.07 1.74
C GLY A 75 5.76 4.88 1.00
N LEU A 76 4.91 5.89 1.14
CA LEU A 76 3.62 5.93 0.46
C LEU A 76 3.73 6.50 -0.95
N GLU A 77 3.06 5.86 -1.89
CA GLU A 77 2.90 6.38 -3.25
C GLU A 77 1.90 7.55 -3.27
N PRO A 78 2.15 8.56 -4.12
CA PRO A 78 1.10 9.49 -4.54
C PRO A 78 -0.08 8.73 -5.14
N ILE A 79 -1.30 9.23 -4.91
CA ILE A 79 -2.52 8.56 -5.38
C ILE A 79 -2.53 8.36 -6.91
N GLU A 80 -1.88 9.24 -7.66
CA GLU A 80 -1.75 9.17 -9.12
C GLU A 80 -0.98 7.92 -9.57
N ASN A 81 -0.10 7.40 -8.71
CA ASN A 81 0.67 6.18 -8.96
C ASN A 81 -0.01 4.92 -8.40
N SER A 82 -1.09 5.07 -7.63
CA SER A 82 -1.70 3.95 -6.90
C SER A 82 -2.48 2.97 -7.78
N LEU A 83 -2.55 3.25 -9.09
CA LEU A 83 -3.19 2.40 -10.09
C LEU A 83 -2.21 1.46 -10.78
N PHE A 84 -0.90 1.62 -10.60
CA PHE A 84 0.06 0.67 -11.15
C PHE A 84 0.06 -0.60 -10.30
N ASP A 85 0.06 -1.76 -10.96
CA ASP A 85 0.20 -3.06 -10.29
C ASP A 85 1.65 -3.34 -9.87
N ASP A 86 2.61 -2.71 -10.53
CA ASP A 86 4.03 -2.66 -10.17
C ASP A 86 4.46 -1.22 -9.84
N LEU A 87 4.86 -1.00 -8.59
CA LEU A 87 5.31 0.31 -8.10
C LEU A 87 6.78 0.62 -8.42
N ASP A 88 7.60 -0.41 -8.70
CA ASP A 88 9.00 -0.25 -9.12
C ASP A 88 9.09 0.06 -10.63
N TYR A 89 8.24 -0.60 -11.43
CA TYR A 89 8.19 -0.44 -12.89
C TYR A 89 6.79 -0.08 -13.37
N LYS A 90 6.46 1.22 -13.26
CA LYS A 90 5.16 1.79 -13.63
C LYS A 90 4.92 1.73 -15.14
N ARG A 91 4.23 0.69 -15.59
CA ARG A 91 3.89 0.45 -17.00
C ARG A 91 2.46 0.90 -17.30
N SER A 92 2.26 1.70 -18.33
CA SER A 92 0.93 2.24 -18.67
C SER A 92 -0.08 1.21 -19.17
N ASN A 93 0.37 0.02 -19.57
CA ASN A 93 -0.46 -1.10 -20.00
C ASN A 93 -0.80 -2.09 -18.87
N SER A 94 -0.31 -1.86 -17.65
CA SER A 94 -0.52 -2.71 -16.48
C SER A 94 -1.08 -1.87 -15.35
N LEU A 95 -2.40 -1.88 -15.22
CA LEU A 95 -3.14 -1.04 -14.27
C LEU A 95 -4.15 -1.85 -13.48
N LEU A 96 -4.23 -1.56 -12.19
CA LEU A 96 -5.27 -2.00 -11.29
C LEU A 96 -6.62 -1.40 -11.66
N ASN A 97 -7.69 -2.14 -11.35
CA ASN A 97 -9.06 -1.70 -11.61
C ASN A 97 -9.83 -1.50 -10.30
N PRO A 98 -9.76 -0.32 -9.68
CA PRO A 98 -10.41 -0.05 -8.40
C PRO A 98 -11.95 0.01 -8.51
N SER A 99 -12.50 0.12 -9.72
CA SER A 99 -13.95 0.25 -9.94
C SER A 99 -14.72 -1.06 -9.80
N GLN A 100 -14.02 -2.21 -9.86
CA GLN A 100 -14.61 -3.53 -9.66
C GLN A 100 -14.44 -3.98 -8.21
N PRO A 101 -15.33 -4.81 -7.66
CA PRO A 101 -15.20 -5.27 -6.28
C PRO A 101 -13.97 -6.18 -6.11
N PHE A 102 -13.26 -5.99 -4.99
CA PHE A 102 -12.20 -6.88 -4.55
C PHE A 102 -12.78 -8.27 -4.24
N PRO A 103 -12.21 -9.36 -4.81
CA PRO A 103 -12.83 -10.67 -4.78
C PRO A 103 -12.55 -11.49 -3.51
N HIS A 104 -11.66 -11.03 -2.62
CA HIS A 104 -11.19 -11.82 -1.49
C HIS A 104 -11.75 -11.32 -0.15
N THR A 105 -12.16 -12.25 0.71
CA THR A 105 -12.59 -12.00 2.11
C THR A 105 -11.76 -12.81 3.12
N SER A 106 -11.00 -13.78 2.62
CA SER A 106 -10.01 -14.61 3.30
C SER A 106 -8.72 -14.69 2.48
N PRO A 107 -7.58 -15.12 3.06
CA PRO A 107 -6.36 -15.36 2.31
C PRO A 107 -6.60 -16.24 1.08
N TRP A 108 -5.97 -15.86 -0.03
CA TRP A 108 -6.07 -16.53 -1.32
C TRP A 108 -4.65 -16.90 -1.79
N ASN A 109 -4.44 -18.16 -2.19
CA ASN A 109 -3.17 -18.60 -2.75
C ASN A 109 -3.38 -19.82 -3.66
N ILE A 110 -4.14 -19.64 -4.75
CA ILE A 110 -4.35 -20.70 -5.73
C ILE A 110 -3.16 -20.69 -6.69
N GLU A 111 -2.55 -21.86 -6.88
CA GLU A 111 -1.46 -22.06 -7.82
C GLU A 111 -1.96 -21.90 -9.27
N PHE A 112 -1.19 -21.15 -10.06
CA PHE A 112 -1.41 -21.04 -11.50
C PHE A 112 -0.93 -22.32 -12.18
N VAL A 113 -1.80 -22.97 -12.96
CA VAL A 113 -1.46 -24.15 -13.75
C VAL A 113 -1.60 -23.82 -15.23
N SER A 114 -0.47 -23.72 -15.92
CA SER A 114 -0.41 -23.49 -17.36
C SER A 114 -0.59 -24.79 -18.16
N THR A 115 -1.16 -24.71 -19.35
CA THR A 115 -1.19 -25.85 -20.30
C THR A 115 0.10 -25.99 -21.11
N VAL A 116 0.99 -25.00 -21.04
CA VAL A 116 2.29 -24.95 -21.75
C VAL A 116 3.42 -24.65 -20.77
N ASN A 117 4.64 -25.12 -21.07
CA ASN A 117 5.82 -24.68 -20.33
C ASN A 117 6.29 -23.32 -20.87
N ALA A 118 6.73 -22.43 -19.98
CA ALA A 118 7.24 -21.11 -20.37
C ALA A 118 8.45 -21.21 -21.33
N ASP A 119 9.30 -22.23 -21.17
CA ASP A 119 10.44 -22.47 -22.07
C ASP A 119 10.02 -22.93 -23.48
N ASP A 120 8.85 -23.55 -23.61
CA ASP A 120 8.34 -24.08 -24.89
C ASP A 120 7.53 -23.01 -25.65
N ASP A 121 6.73 -22.22 -24.93
CA ASP A 121 5.87 -21.15 -25.48
C ASP A 121 5.61 -20.05 -24.44
N GLU A 122 6.55 -19.10 -24.34
CA GLU A 122 6.50 -17.98 -23.39
C GLU A 122 5.28 -17.08 -23.62
N GLU A 123 4.90 -16.82 -24.88
CA GLU A 123 3.79 -15.92 -25.21
C GLU A 123 2.44 -16.49 -24.74
N GLU A 124 2.18 -17.78 -24.96
CA GLU A 124 0.95 -18.42 -24.48
C GLU A 124 0.95 -18.59 -22.95
N TYR A 125 2.11 -18.87 -22.33
CA TYR A 125 2.23 -18.91 -20.87
C TYR A 125 1.84 -17.57 -20.24
N GLU A 126 2.42 -16.46 -20.72
CA GLU A 126 2.12 -15.11 -20.23
C GLU A 126 0.65 -14.73 -20.48
N ARG A 127 0.07 -15.13 -21.62
CA ARG A 127 -1.35 -14.92 -21.90
C ARG A 127 -2.24 -15.64 -20.89
N GLN A 128 -1.94 -16.90 -20.57
CA GLN A 128 -2.70 -17.68 -19.59
C GLN A 128 -2.55 -17.11 -18.18
N TYR A 129 -1.34 -16.71 -17.81
CA TYR A 129 -1.07 -16.08 -16.53
C TYR A 129 -1.80 -14.75 -16.38
N PHE A 130 -1.79 -13.91 -17.42
CA PHE A 130 -2.57 -12.67 -17.45
C PHE A 130 -4.07 -12.93 -17.27
N GLU A 131 -4.63 -13.88 -18.01
CA GLU A 131 -6.05 -14.23 -17.91
C GLU A 131 -6.44 -14.77 -16.52
N PHE A 132 -5.56 -15.54 -15.89
CA PHE A 132 -5.71 -16.03 -14.52
C PHE A 132 -5.64 -14.89 -13.49
N SER A 133 -4.71 -13.95 -13.68
CA SER A 133 -4.37 -12.96 -12.66
C SER A 133 -5.11 -11.62 -12.76
N LYS A 134 -5.65 -11.26 -13.94
CA LYS A 134 -6.17 -9.91 -14.27
C LYS A 134 -7.26 -9.36 -13.35
N ASN A 135 -7.99 -10.22 -12.64
CA ASN A 135 -9.12 -9.80 -11.79
C ASN A 135 -8.84 -9.98 -10.29
N LEU A 136 -7.71 -10.58 -9.91
CA LEU A 136 -7.41 -10.92 -8.51
C LEU A 136 -7.23 -9.67 -7.63
N MET A 137 -6.70 -8.60 -8.23
CA MET A 137 -6.46 -7.31 -7.56
C MET A 137 -7.44 -6.22 -7.99
N ASN A 138 -8.66 -6.59 -8.38
CA ASN A 138 -9.73 -5.62 -8.56
C ASN A 138 -10.04 -4.90 -7.24
N GLY A 139 -10.52 -3.66 -7.29
CA GLY A 139 -11.05 -2.98 -6.10
C GLY A 139 -10.00 -2.47 -5.12
N VAL A 140 -8.72 -2.42 -5.52
CA VAL A 140 -7.63 -1.95 -4.68
C VAL A 140 -6.87 -0.77 -5.30
N LEU A 141 -6.12 -0.08 -4.45
CA LEU A 141 -5.07 0.87 -4.81
C LEU A 141 -3.75 0.39 -4.20
N ALA A 142 -2.67 0.33 -4.99
CA ALA A 142 -1.34 0.03 -4.49
C ALA A 142 -0.74 1.27 -3.82
N ILE A 143 -0.60 1.25 -2.50
CA ILE A 143 -0.25 2.45 -1.71
C ILE A 143 1.20 2.45 -1.21
N SER A 144 1.86 1.29 -1.16
CA SER A 144 3.23 1.18 -0.67
C SER A 144 3.90 -0.07 -1.24
N ASN A 145 5.19 0.04 -1.52
CA ASN A 145 6.04 -1.10 -1.85
C ASN A 145 6.65 -1.65 -0.55
N PHE A 146 6.46 -2.94 -0.28
CA PHE A 146 7.09 -3.64 0.86
C PHE A 146 8.55 -4.05 0.52
N GLY A 147 8.83 -4.29 -0.76
CA GLY A 147 10.07 -4.85 -1.30
C GLY A 147 9.84 -6.23 -1.90
N CYS A 148 10.82 -6.75 -2.66
CA CYS A 148 10.78 -8.12 -3.23
C CYS A 148 9.52 -8.43 -4.06
N GLY A 149 8.99 -7.43 -4.79
CA GLY A 149 7.78 -7.60 -5.60
C GLY A 149 6.48 -7.64 -4.78
N VAL A 150 6.52 -7.36 -3.48
CA VAL A 150 5.36 -7.35 -2.59
C VAL A 150 4.77 -5.94 -2.51
N SER A 151 3.48 -5.82 -2.80
CA SER A 151 2.75 -4.56 -2.70
C SER A 151 1.76 -4.57 -1.54
N ILE A 152 1.62 -3.40 -0.92
CA ILE A 152 0.63 -3.14 0.12
C ILE A 152 -0.48 -2.30 -0.49
N ASN A 153 -1.70 -2.79 -0.33
CA ASN A 153 -2.86 -2.36 -1.09
C ASN A 153 -3.99 -1.92 -0.16
N LEU A 154 -4.64 -0.80 -0.48
CA LEU A 154 -5.86 -0.35 0.17
C LEU A 154 -7.07 -0.84 -0.62
N VAL A 155 -7.97 -1.58 0.01
CA VAL A 155 -9.24 -1.97 -0.60
C VAL A 155 -10.18 -0.77 -0.63
N VAL A 156 -10.63 -0.38 -1.82
CA VAL A 156 -11.52 0.77 -2.08
C VAL A 156 -12.86 0.34 -2.68
N ASN A 157 -13.06 -0.94 -2.97
CA ASN A 157 -14.32 -1.49 -3.44
C ASN A 157 -14.40 -3.00 -3.11
N GLY A 158 -15.54 -3.47 -2.61
CA GLY A 158 -15.74 -4.86 -2.17
C GLY A 158 -16.02 -4.98 -0.67
N GLU A 159 -16.15 -6.20 -0.16
CA GLU A 159 -16.50 -6.47 1.26
C GLU A 159 -15.41 -6.03 2.23
N GLU A 160 -14.15 -6.01 1.79
CA GLU A 160 -12.99 -5.62 2.59
C GLU A 160 -12.69 -4.12 2.57
N TYR A 161 -13.65 -3.31 2.12
CA TYR A 161 -13.52 -1.86 1.98
C TYR A 161 -12.86 -1.19 3.20
N GLY A 162 -11.79 -0.44 2.94
CA GLY A 162 -11.03 0.30 3.95
C GLY A 162 -9.92 -0.50 4.64
N ASN A 163 -9.84 -1.82 4.43
CA ASN A 163 -8.78 -2.65 5.00
C ASN A 163 -7.53 -2.69 4.12
N ILE A 164 -6.38 -2.91 4.74
CA ILE A 164 -5.10 -3.10 4.07
C ILE A 164 -4.85 -4.58 3.79
N TRP A 165 -4.47 -4.88 2.55
CA TRP A 165 -4.16 -6.21 2.05
C TRP A 165 -2.79 -6.23 1.38
N THR A 166 -2.13 -7.37 1.44
CA THR A 166 -0.83 -7.61 0.84
C THR A 166 -0.98 -8.50 -0.38
N ASP A 167 -0.31 -8.13 -1.47
CA ASP A 167 -0.11 -8.98 -2.63
C ASP A 167 1.34 -9.46 -2.64
N ASP A 168 1.52 -10.72 -2.26
CA ASP A 168 2.78 -11.44 -2.19
C ASP A 168 2.78 -12.63 -3.18
N ARG A 169 2.01 -12.52 -4.27
CA ARG A 169 1.98 -13.57 -5.30
C ARG A 169 3.35 -13.78 -5.95
N GLY A 170 4.17 -12.73 -6.04
CA GLY A 170 5.52 -12.79 -6.58
C GLY A 170 6.47 -13.72 -5.79
N ASN A 171 6.15 -14.03 -4.52
CA ASN A 171 6.92 -14.95 -3.68
C ASN A 171 6.10 -16.17 -3.22
N GLU A 172 5.04 -16.54 -3.95
CA GLU A 172 4.16 -17.68 -3.63
C GLU A 172 3.39 -17.52 -2.30
N GLY A 173 3.36 -16.31 -1.71
CA GLY A 173 2.64 -15.99 -0.46
C GLY A 173 1.14 -15.73 -0.67
N GLY A 174 0.73 -15.42 -1.90
CA GLY A 174 -0.65 -15.17 -2.28
C GLY A 174 -1.13 -13.76 -1.92
N ILE A 175 -2.44 -13.61 -1.70
CA ILE A 175 -3.10 -12.35 -1.36
C ILE A 175 -3.78 -12.50 -0.01
N TYR A 176 -3.45 -11.65 0.96
CA TYR A 176 -3.91 -11.82 2.34
C TYR A 176 -4.05 -10.50 3.12
N PRO A 177 -4.82 -10.45 4.22
CA PRO A 177 -4.87 -9.26 5.08
C PRO A 177 -3.49 -8.91 5.65
N SER A 178 -3.09 -7.65 5.55
CA SER A 178 -1.77 -7.20 6.01
C SER A 178 -1.56 -7.53 7.48
N HIS A 179 -0.36 -8.00 7.83
CA HIS A 179 0.05 -8.38 9.18
C HIS A 179 1.54 -8.08 9.46
N GLU A 180 2.24 -7.50 8.49
CA GLU A 180 3.69 -7.28 8.49
C GLU A 180 4.14 -6.32 9.61
N LEU A 181 3.24 -5.45 10.08
CA LEU A 181 3.50 -4.56 11.22
C LEU A 181 3.17 -5.22 12.58
N GLY A 182 2.81 -6.50 12.60
CA GLY A 182 2.46 -7.26 13.79
C GLY A 182 0.99 -7.14 14.24
N ASN A 183 0.13 -6.50 13.44
CA ASN A 183 -1.31 -6.53 13.67
C ASN A 183 -1.87 -7.94 13.40
N LYS A 184 -2.81 -8.38 14.24
CA LYS A 184 -3.43 -9.72 14.15
C LYS A 184 -4.75 -9.73 13.40
N GLU A 185 -5.44 -8.59 13.45
CA GLU A 185 -6.73 -8.38 12.81
C GLU A 185 -6.55 -7.50 11.57
N LYS A 186 -7.56 -7.55 10.69
CA LYS A 186 -7.70 -6.61 9.58
C LYS A 186 -7.59 -5.17 10.09
N ILE A 187 -6.88 -4.35 9.35
CA ILE A 187 -6.48 -3.01 9.79
C ILE A 187 -6.83 -1.97 8.74
N THR A 188 -7.36 -0.84 9.19
CA THR A 188 -7.67 0.29 8.30
C THR A 188 -6.44 1.13 8.02
N PHE A 189 -6.48 1.96 6.98
CA PHE A 189 -5.35 2.77 6.55
C PHE A 189 -4.72 3.61 7.68
N LEU A 190 -5.50 4.42 8.41
CA LEU A 190 -4.92 5.27 9.45
C LEU A 190 -4.36 4.46 10.62
N ASN A 191 -4.98 3.34 10.97
CA ASN A 191 -4.49 2.46 12.03
C ASN A 191 -3.20 1.76 11.62
N TRP A 192 -3.10 1.31 10.38
CA TRP A 192 -1.90 0.72 9.81
C TRP A 192 -0.75 1.73 9.77
N TYR A 193 -1.02 2.95 9.30
CA TYR A 193 -0.03 4.01 9.27
C TYR A 193 0.42 4.42 10.68
N GLU A 194 -0.51 4.57 11.62
CA GLU A 194 -0.18 4.94 13.00
C GLU A 194 0.59 3.83 13.73
N LEU A 195 0.27 2.55 13.46
CA LEU A 195 1.00 1.40 14.02
C LEU A 195 2.46 1.38 13.55
N TRP A 196 2.71 1.68 12.27
CA TRP A 196 4.08 1.80 11.76
C TRP A 196 4.86 2.91 12.49
N LEU A 197 4.23 4.06 12.74
CA LEU A 197 4.87 5.15 13.49
C LEU A 197 5.20 4.72 14.93
N ASP A 198 4.29 4.02 15.59
CA ASP A 198 4.50 3.52 16.96
C ASP A 198 5.65 2.51 17.01
N ASN A 199 5.68 1.56 16.08
CA ASN A 199 6.77 0.59 15.97
C ASN A 199 8.11 1.29 15.71
N SER A 200 8.13 2.24 14.78
CA SER A 200 9.32 3.03 14.41
C SER A 200 9.86 3.86 15.58
N LEU A 201 8.96 4.51 16.34
CA LEU A 201 9.33 5.29 17.51
C LEU A 201 9.86 4.43 18.66
N ASN A 202 9.36 3.21 18.81
CA ASN A 202 9.88 2.26 19.77
C ASN A 202 11.27 1.77 19.35
N GLU A 203 11.44 1.38 18.09
CA GLU A 203 12.71 0.89 17.55
C GLU A 203 13.83 1.92 17.69
N ILE A 204 13.58 3.18 17.31
CA ILE A 204 14.62 4.23 17.39
C ILE A 204 15.03 4.53 18.84
N LYS A 205 14.08 4.46 19.79
CA LYS A 205 14.37 4.62 21.22
C LYS A 205 15.24 3.48 21.75
N GLU A 206 15.00 2.25 21.33
CA GLU A 206 15.84 1.11 21.73
C GLU A 206 17.24 1.20 21.12
N LYS A 207 17.36 1.65 19.85
CA LYS A 207 18.65 1.94 19.22
C LYS A 207 19.43 3.02 19.98
N HIS A 208 18.77 4.08 20.46
CA HIS A 208 19.41 5.14 21.25
C HIS A 208 19.82 4.70 22.66
N LYS A 209 19.12 3.74 23.28
CA LYS A 209 19.52 3.17 24.57
C LYS A 209 20.74 2.24 24.45
N SER A 210 20.94 1.67 23.27
CA SER A 210 21.99 0.68 23.01
C SER A 210 23.32 1.30 22.54
N ASN A 211 23.33 2.62 22.31
CA ASN A 211 24.51 3.43 21.94
C ASN A 211 24.99 4.25 23.13
#